data_AF-A0A4Q2R757-F1
#
_entry.id   AF-A0A4Q2R757-F1
#
_cell.length_a   1.000
_cell.length_b   1.000
_cell.length_c   1.000
_cell.angle_alpha   90.00
_cell.angle_beta   90.00
_cell.angle_gamma   90.00
#
_symmetry.space_group_name_H-M   'P 1'
#
loop_
_entity.id
_entity.type
_entity.pdbx_description
1 polymer ?
#
loop_
_entity_poly.entity_id
_entity_poly.type
_entity_poly.pdbx_seq_one_letter_code
_entity_poly.pdbx_strand_id
1 'polypeptide(L)' 'MRHRHGHSQTQAEAKDRQPPPTLADPVASARLLVDTLAPAIDRAEAAGLTIIARHLSRGLDLARRIVASSDSRQG' A
#
# COMPACT_ATOMS: atom_id res chain seq x y z
N MET A 1 -24.84 50.93 23.12
CA MET A 1 -23.45 50.66 22.71
C MET A 1 -23.37 49.19 22.29
N ARG A 2 -23.27 48.88 20.98
CA ARG A 2 -23.24 47.50 20.46
C ARG A 2 -21.79 47.12 20.17
N HIS A 3 -21.20 46.23 20.96
CA HIS A 3 -19.87 45.69 20.69
C HIS A 3 -19.94 44.68 19.54
N ARG A 4 -19.29 44.98 18.41
CA ARG A 4 -19.08 44.02 17.33
C ARG A 4 -17.87 43.16 17.65
N HIS A 5 -18.07 41.85 17.58
CA HIS A 5 -17.00 40.89 17.33
C HIS A 5 -16.35 41.19 15.96
N GLY A 6 -15.04 41.36 15.95
CA GLY A 6 -14.19 41.21 14.77
C GLY A 6 -13.03 40.31 15.19
N HIS A 7 -13.19 39.01 15.02
CA HIS A 7 -12.51 38.27 13.95
C HIS A 7 -11.00 38.34 14.06
N SER A 8 -10.49 37.37 14.80
CA SER A 8 -9.17 36.77 14.71
C SER A 8 -8.81 36.52 13.25
N GLN A 9 -8.04 37.43 12.64
CA GLN A 9 -7.24 37.12 11.45
C GLN A 9 -5.91 36.54 11.93
N THR A 10 -5.91 35.28 12.35
CA THR A 10 -4.71 34.46 12.21
C THR A 10 -4.64 34.09 10.74
N GLN A 11 -3.78 34.79 10.00
CA GLN A 11 -3.20 34.30 8.76
C GLN A 11 -2.45 32.99 9.06
N ALA A 12 -3.19 31.90 9.14
CA ALA A 12 -2.61 30.56 9.13
C ALA A 12 -2.34 30.22 7.67
N GLU A 13 -1.11 30.53 7.25
CA GLU A 13 -0.32 29.79 6.27
C GLU A 13 -1.15 28.94 5.29
N ALA A 14 -1.41 29.50 4.11
CA ALA A 14 -1.54 28.70 2.89
C ALA A 14 -0.17 28.07 2.58
N LYS A 15 0.28 27.15 3.44
CA LYS A 15 1.38 26.24 3.13
C LYS A 15 0.85 25.33 2.03
N ASP A 16 1.45 25.48 0.86
CA ASP A 16 1.54 24.52 -0.24
C ASP A 16 0.90 23.17 0.10
N ARG A 17 -0.39 23.02 -0.20
CA ARG A 17 -1.03 21.71 -0.23
C ARG A 17 -0.52 21.01 -1.48
N GLN A 18 0.70 20.49 -1.40
CA GLN A 18 1.19 19.52 -2.37
C GLN A 18 0.18 18.37 -2.38
N PRO A 19 -0.32 17.93 -3.56
CA PRO A 19 -1.26 16.82 -3.60
C PRO A 19 -0.64 15.62 -2.87
N PRO A 20 -1.44 14.86 -2.12
CA PRO A 20 -0.93 13.65 -1.49
C PRO A 20 -0.26 12.79 -2.57
N PRO A 21 0.92 12.19 -2.28
CA PRO A 21 1.57 11.35 -3.26
C PRO A 21 0.58 10.28 -3.72
N THR A 22 0.46 10.11 -5.04
CA THR A 22 -0.33 9.01 -5.60
C THR A 22 0.27 7.72 -5.08
N LEU A 23 -0.44 7.07 -4.16
CA LEU A 23 -0.03 5.75 -3.68
C LEU A 23 -0.10 4.78 -4.86
N ALA A 24 0.93 3.95 -5.01
CA ALA A 24 0.93 2.89 -6.02
C ALA A 24 -0.35 2.06 -5.87
N ASP A 25 -0.97 1.67 -7.00
CA ASP A 25 -2.15 0.82 -6.97
C ASP A 25 -1.80 -0.48 -6.21
N PRO A 26 -2.46 -0.73 -5.05
CA PRO A 26 -2.14 -1.88 -4.22
C PRO A 26 -2.46 -3.20 -4.92
N VAL A 27 -3.46 -3.22 -5.82
CA VAL A 27 -3.83 -4.43 -6.57
C VAL A 27 -2.81 -4.70 -7.67
N ALA A 28 -2.40 -3.68 -8.42
CA ALA A 28 -1.33 -3.82 -9.41
C ALA A 28 -0.03 -4.28 -8.76
N SER A 29 0.33 -3.70 -7.61
CA SER A 29 1.51 -4.09 -6.84
C SER A 29 1.43 -5.55 -6.36
N ALA A 30 0.25 -5.97 -5.87
CA ALA A 30 0.04 -7.36 -5.45
C ALA A 30 0.15 -8.35 -6.62
N ARG A 31 -0.37 -8.02 -7.81
CA ARG A 31 -0.23 -8.86 -9.01
C ARG A 31 1.25 -9.09 -9.37
N LEU A 32 2.06 -8.02 -9.39
CA LEU A 32 3.50 -8.12 -9.63
C LEU A 32 4.22 -9.01 -8.60
N LEU A 33 3.83 -8.92 -7.33
CA LEU A 33 4.38 -9.78 -6.28
C LEU A 33 4.02 -11.25 -6.47
N VAL A 34 2.80 -11.56 -6.93
CA VAL A 34 2.40 -12.94 -7.21
C VAL A 34 3.32 -13.59 -8.24
N ASP A 35 3.63 -12.88 -9.32
CA ASP A 35 4.48 -13.38 -10.41
C ASP A 35 5.95 -13.49 -9.99
N THR A 36 6.41 -12.58 -9.12
CA THR A 36 7.83 -12.50 -8.73
C THR A 36 8.19 -13.44 -7.58
N LEU A 37 7.28 -13.65 -6.62
CA LEU A 37 7.61 -14.38 -5.39
C LEU A 37 7.66 -15.90 -5.59
N ALA A 38 6.86 -16.47 -6.51
CA ALA A 38 6.89 -17.91 -6.79
C ALA A 38 8.29 -18.43 -7.16
N PRO A 39 8.98 -17.90 -8.19
CA PRO A 39 10.33 -18.35 -8.52
C PRO A 39 11.37 -17.99 -7.45
N ALA A 40 11.14 -16.97 -6.64
CA ALA A 40 12.02 -16.62 -5.53
C ALA A 40 11.93 -17.62 -4.38
N ILE A 41 10.74 -18.16 -4.09
CA ILE A 41 10.52 -19.24 -3.12
C ILE A 41 11.28 -20.49 -3.57
N ASP A 42 11.09 -20.92 -4.82
CA ASP A 42 11.75 -22.12 -5.35
C ASP A 42 13.28 -22.04 -5.23
N ARG A 43 13.86 -20.87 -5.55
CA ARG A 43 15.31 -20.63 -5.40
C ARG A 43 15.76 -20.65 -3.94
N ALA A 44 14.96 -20.07 -3.04
CA ALA A 44 15.28 -20.09 -1.61
C ALA A 44 15.22 -21.50 -1.03
N GLU A 45 14.26 -22.32 -1.44
CA GLU A 45 14.15 -23.73 -1.03
C GLU A 45 15.31 -24.56 -1.57
N ALA A 46 15.65 -24.41 -2.86
CA ALA A 46 16.78 -25.10 -3.49
C ALA A 46 18.13 -24.75 -2.82
N ALA A 47 18.25 -23.53 -2.29
CA ALA A 47 19.43 -23.08 -1.55
C ALA A 47 19.43 -23.48 -0.06
N GLY A 48 18.40 -24.19 0.43
CA GLY A 48 18.26 -24.55 1.84
C GLY A 48 17.91 -23.36 2.76
N LEU A 49 17.47 -22.22 2.21
CA LEU A 49 17.14 -21.00 2.93
C LEU A 49 15.69 -21.04 3.45
N THR A 50 15.38 -22.00 4.31
CA THR A 50 13.98 -22.33 4.69
C THR A 50 13.24 -21.18 5.37
N ILE A 51 13.94 -20.34 6.14
CA ILE A 51 13.33 -19.16 6.79
C ILE A 51 12.93 -18.12 5.74
N ILE A 52 13.81 -17.87 4.76
CA ILE A 52 13.55 -16.92 3.67
C ILE A 52 12.36 -17.40 2.84
N ALA A 53 12.37 -18.67 2.39
CA ALA A 53 11.26 -19.26 1.66
C ALA A 53 9.93 -19.09 2.41
N ARG A 54 9.89 -19.37 3.71
CA ARG A 54 8.70 -19.19 4.56
C ARG A 54 8.18 -17.75 4.57
N HIS A 55 9.06 -16.76 4.68
CA HIS A 55 8.65 -15.36 4.65
C HIS A 55 8.12 -14.94 3.28
N LEU A 56 8.76 -15.39 2.20
CA LEU A 56 8.30 -15.14 0.83
C LEU A 56 6.92 -15.77 0.58
N SER A 57 6.70 -17.01 1.03
CA SER A 57 5.40 -17.69 0.92
C SER A 57 4.28 -16.95 1.64
N ARG A 58 4.55 -16.36 2.82
CA ARG A 58 3.57 -15.51 3.53
C ARG A 58 3.26 -14.23 2.75
N GLY A 59 4.27 -13.62 2.14
CA GLY A 59 4.09 -12.45 1.27
C GLY A 59 3.24 -12.78 0.04
N LEU A 60 3.48 -13.93 -0.58
CA LEU A 60 2.72 -14.43 -1.73
C LEU A 60 1.25 -14.69 -1.38
N ASP A 61 0.98 -15.30 -0.23
CA ASP A 61 -0.39 -15.52 0.26
C ASP A 61 -1.15 -14.19 0.44
N LEU A 62 -0.50 -13.20 1.08
CA LEU A 62 -1.08 -11.87 1.26
C LEU A 62 -1.38 -11.19 -0.08
N ALA A 63 -0.44 -11.26 -1.04
CA ALA A 63 -0.62 -10.69 -2.37
C ALA A 63 -1.82 -11.33 -3.09
N ARG A 64 -1.95 -12.66 -3.06
CA ARG A 64 -3.10 -13.39 -3.63
C ARG A 64 -4.42 -12.95 -3.01
N ARG A 65 -4.47 -12.77 -1.69
CA ARG A 65 -5.67 -12.30 -0.98
C ARG A 65 -6.08 -10.88 -1.40
N ILE A 66 -5.12 -9.98 -1.62
CA ILE A 66 -5.40 -8.62 -2.11
C ILE A 66 -6.02 -8.69 -3.51
N VAL A 67 -5.44 -9.48 -4.42
CA VAL A 67 -5.97 -9.65 -5.78
C VAL A 67 -7.39 -10.23 -5.76
N ALA A 68 -7.61 -11.33 -5.04
CA ALA A 68 -8.93 -11.97 -4.94
C ALA A 68 -10.00 -11.04 -4.35
N SER A 69 -9.63 -10.21 -3.35
CA SER A 69 -10.54 -9.23 -2.75
C SER A 69 -10.89 -8.07 -3.70
N SER A 70 -10.04 -7.79 -4.69
CA SER A 70 -10.35 -6.81 -5.75
C SER A 70 -11.31 -7.41 -6.77
N ASP A 71 -11.05 -8.63 -7.23
CA ASP A 71 -11.85 -9.30 -8.25
C ASP A 71 -13.29 -9.54 -7.74
N SER A 72 -13.44 -9.89 -6.45
CA SER A 72 -14.77 -10.07 -5.81
C SER A 72 -15.59 -8.78 -5.68
N ARG A 73 -14.97 -7.60 -5.81
CA ARG A 73 -15.67 -6.29 -5.75
C ARG A 73 -16.13 -5.79 -7.11
N GLN A 74 -15.65 -6.40 -8.20
CA GLN A 74 -15.95 -6.01 -9.58
C GLN A 74 -16.90 -6.98 -10.30
N GLY A 75 -17.18 -8.14 -9.69
CA GLY A 75 -18.12 -9.15 -10.19
C GLY A 75 -19.55 -8.97 -9.70
#